data_AF-A0A2Z4LVJ5-F1
#
_entry.id   AF-A0A2Z4LVJ5-F1
#
_cell.length_a   1.000
_cell.length_b   1.000
_cell.length_c   1.000
_cell.angle_alpha   90.00
_cell.angle_beta   90.00
_cell.angle_gamma   90.00
#
_symmetry.space_group_name_H-M   'P 1'
#
loop_
_entity.id
_entity.type
_entity.pdbx_description
1 polymer ?
#
loop_
_entity_poly.entity_id
_entity_poly.type
_entity_poly.pdbx_seq_one_letter_code
_entity_poly.pdbx_strand_id
1 'polypeptide(L)'
;MWGQKLVLPLSDKKMTDENLHKKFEEAVAYVSNYDEPLPADLLLKLYAYFKIANKNYNNPGSKTPLINAFKANALIQAQNISDEDAMKGYIDLVNIELKKT
;
A
#
# COMPACT_ATOMS: atom_id res chain seq x y z
N MET A 1 -13.74 25.00 29.26
CA MET A 1 -12.80 25.97 28.63
C MET A 1 -11.40 25.45 28.94
N TRP A 2 -10.55 24.93 28.04
CA TRP A 2 -10.38 24.95 26.58
C TRP A 2 -9.94 23.53 26.13
N GLY A 3 -10.04 23.05 24.90
CA GLY A 3 -10.56 23.58 23.65
C GLY A 3 -10.66 22.40 22.69
N GLN A 4 -11.81 22.28 22.04
CA GLN A 4 -11.94 21.45 20.85
C GLN A 4 -11.01 22.04 19.78
N LYS A 5 -10.16 21.20 19.19
CA LYS A 5 -9.68 21.44 17.84
C LYS A 5 -9.99 20.18 17.04
N LEU A 6 -10.94 20.38 16.13
CA LEU A 6 -11.40 19.43 15.13
C LEU A 6 -10.22 18.71 14.48
N VAL A 7 -10.28 17.38 14.46
CA VAL A 7 -9.91 16.64 13.25
C VAL A 7 -11.23 16.14 12.70
N LEU A 8 -11.70 16.81 11.65
CA LEU A 8 -12.85 16.37 10.86
C LEU A 8 -12.58 14.93 10.41
N PRO A 9 -13.51 13.98 10.57
CA PRO A 9 -13.37 12.68 9.95
C PRO A 9 -13.30 12.91 8.44
N LEU A 10 -12.18 12.54 7.81
CA LEU A 10 -12.11 12.52 6.36
C LEU A 10 -13.06 11.42 5.88
N SER A 11 -14.25 11.87 5.50
CA SER A 11 -15.13 11.22 4.53
C SER A 11 -15.75 9.89 4.97
N ASP A 12 -16.87 9.97 5.69
CA ASP A 12 -17.94 8.96 5.74
C ASP A 12 -18.65 8.79 4.38
N LYS A 13 -17.89 8.69 3.28
CA LYS A 13 -18.37 8.04 2.06
C LYS A 13 -17.85 6.62 2.10
N LYS A 14 -18.76 5.68 2.34
CA LYS A 14 -18.50 4.25 2.09
C LYS A 14 -17.91 4.14 0.69
N MET A 15 -16.63 3.78 0.62
CA MET A 15 -15.98 3.50 -0.65
C MET A 15 -16.63 2.23 -1.21
N THR A 16 -17.13 2.30 -2.44
CA THR A 16 -17.61 1.12 -3.14
C THR A 16 -16.42 0.31 -3.64
N ASP A 17 -16.58 -1.00 -3.79
CA ASP A 17 -15.51 -1.91 -4.23
C ASP A 17 -14.90 -1.48 -5.59
N GLU A 18 -15.73 -1.06 -6.55
CA GLU A 18 -15.27 -0.52 -7.84
C GLU A 18 -14.42 0.76 -7.69
N ASN A 19 -14.81 1.65 -6.78
CA ASN A 19 -14.09 2.89 -6.54
C ASN A 19 -12.75 2.63 -5.84
N LEU A 20 -12.73 1.66 -4.90
CA LEU A 20 -11.50 1.22 -4.26
C LEU A 20 -10.52 0.64 -5.26
N HIS A 21 -10.98 -0.28 -6.11
CA HIS A 21 -10.14 -0.93 -7.10
C HIS A 21 -9.53 0.09 -8.08
N LYS A 22 -10.35 1.00 -8.60
CA LYS A 22 -9.88 2.06 -9.49
C LYS A 22 -8.80 2.93 -8.84
N LYS A 23 -9.00 3.36 -7.59
CA LYS A 23 -8.01 4.16 -6.86
C LYS A 23 -6.72 3.39 -6.58
N PHE A 24 -6.84 2.10 -6.31
CA PHE A 24 -5.69 1.21 -6.14
C PHE A 24 -4.88 1.13 -7.44
N GLU A 25 -5.52 0.90 -8.59
CA GLU A 25 -4.86 0.90 -9.90
C GLU A 25 -4.19 2.25 -10.21
N GLU A 26 -4.87 3.36 -9.92
CA GLU A 26 -4.30 4.71 -10.08
C GLU A 26 -3.06 4.92 -9.20
N ALA A 27 -3.08 4.43 -7.95
CA ALA A 27 -1.93 4.49 -7.05
C ALA A 27 -0.77 3.61 -7.54
N VAL A 28 -1.05 2.39 -8.02
CA VAL A 28 -0.05 1.48 -8.60
C VAL A 28 0.59 2.09 -9.84
N ALA A 29 -0.22 2.68 -10.72
CA ALA A 29 0.27 3.38 -11.91
C ALA A 29 1.14 4.57 -11.53
N TYR A 30 0.76 5.33 -10.50
CA TYR A 30 1.56 6.44 -9.98
C TYR A 30 2.94 5.96 -9.50
N VAL A 31 3.00 4.93 -8.65
CA VAL A 31 4.27 4.37 -8.15
C VAL A 31 5.12 3.79 -9.29
N SER A 32 4.48 3.16 -10.28
CA SER A 32 5.18 2.55 -11.42
C SER A 32 5.84 3.58 -12.35
N ASN A 33 5.37 4.82 -12.33
CA ASN A 33 5.94 5.95 -13.08
C ASN A 33 6.72 6.91 -12.16
N TYR A 34 7.04 6.49 -10.93
CA TYR A 34 7.79 7.31 -9.98
C TYR A 34 9.30 7.18 -10.21
N ASP A 35 9.96 8.27 -10.57
CA ASP A 35 11.36 8.26 -11.03
C ASP A 35 12.40 8.47 -9.92
N GLU A 36 12.00 8.96 -8.75
CA GLU A 36 12.93 9.21 -7.65
C GLU A 36 13.14 7.94 -6.79
N PRO A 37 14.35 7.75 -6.24
CA PRO A 37 14.63 6.59 -5.41
C PRO A 37 13.78 6.59 -4.14
N LEU A 38 13.16 5.45 -3.85
CA LEU A 38 12.36 5.24 -2.64
C LEU A 38 13.13 4.45 -1.58
N PRO A 39 12.87 4.72 -0.28
CA PRO A 39 13.35 3.88 0.81
C PRO A 39 12.97 2.40 0.62
N ALA A 40 13.89 1.49 0.94
CA ALA A 40 13.68 0.06 0.72
C ALA A 40 12.51 -0.51 1.55
N ASP A 41 12.30 0.00 2.76
CA ASP A 41 11.19 -0.40 3.63
C ASP A 41 9.83 0.03 3.07
N LEU A 42 9.75 1.23 2.48
CA LEU A 42 8.58 1.71 1.75
C LEU A 42 8.27 0.77 0.56
N LEU A 43 9.28 0.44 -0.24
CA LEU A 43 9.12 -0.48 -1.38
C LEU A 43 8.64 -1.87 -0.93
N LEU A 44 9.17 -2.41 0.17
CA LEU A 44 8.78 -3.71 0.70
C LEU A 44 7.33 -3.73 1.20
N LYS A 45 6.87 -2.65 1.85
CA LYS A 45 5.47 -2.49 2.27
C LYS A 45 4.53 -2.40 1.07
N LEU A 46 4.84 -1.53 0.10
CA LEU A 46 4.07 -1.40 -1.14
C LEU A 46 4.00 -2.74 -1.89
N TYR A 47 5.11 -3.49 -1.95
CA TYR A 47 5.14 -4.82 -2.54
C TYR A 47 4.21 -5.81 -1.83
N ALA A 48 4.22 -5.85 -0.50
CA ALA A 48 3.37 -6.76 0.26
C ALA A 48 1.88 -6.46 0.05
N TYR A 49 1.49 -5.18 0.16
CA TYR A 49 0.12 -4.74 -0.11
C TYR A 49 -0.31 -5.05 -1.55
N PHE A 50 0.54 -4.77 -2.54
CA PHE A 50 0.23 -5.09 -3.93
C PHE A 50 -0.02 -6.59 -4.14
N LYS A 51 0.83 -7.46 -3.58
CA LYS A 51 0.70 -8.91 -3.73
C LYS A 51 -0.58 -9.45 -3.09
N ILE A 52 -0.94 -8.96 -1.91
CA ILE A 52 -2.13 -9.39 -1.18
C ILE A 52 -3.41 -8.86 -1.84
N ALA A 53 -3.43 -7.59 -2.25
CA ALA A 53 -4.53 -6.98 -3.00
C ALA A 53 -4.84 -7.75 -4.30
N ASN A 54 -3.81 -8.27 -4.98
CA ASN A 54 -3.95 -9.07 -6.20
C ASN A 54 -4.11 -10.58 -5.93
N LYS A 55 -4.29 -11.02 -4.67
CA LYS A 55 -4.39 -12.44 -4.26
C LYS A 55 -3.27 -13.31 -4.82
N ASN A 56 -2.08 -12.74 -4.95
CA ASN A 56 -0.93 -13.38 -5.58
C ASN A 56 0.03 -13.94 -4.52
N TYR A 57 -0.21 -15.20 -4.13
CA TYR A 57 0.55 -15.91 -3.10
C TYR A 57 1.78 -16.66 -3.64
N ASN A 58 2.15 -16.45 -4.90
CA ASN A 58 3.36 -17.05 -5.46
C ASN A 58 4.61 -16.51 -4.74
N ASN A 59 5.62 -17.38 -4.61
CA ASN A 59 6.90 -17.03 -4.01
C ASN A 59 7.53 -15.78 -4.67
N PRO A 60 8.23 -14.93 -3.90
CA PRO A 60 8.92 -13.76 -4.45
C PRO A 60 9.92 -14.15 -5.55
N GLY A 61 9.89 -13.43 -6.66
CA GLY A 61 10.87 -13.54 -7.75
C GLY A 61 11.96 -12.47 -7.66
N SER A 62 13.22 -12.90 -7.70
CA SER A 62 14.43 -12.09 -7.91
C SER A 62 15.61 -13.01 -8.20
N LYS A 63 16.63 -12.51 -8.91
CA LYS A 63 17.92 -13.20 -9.11
C LYS A 63 18.77 -13.23 -7.83
N THR A 64 18.45 -12.41 -6.84
CA THR A 64 19.22 -12.25 -5.60
C THR A 64 18.49 -12.89 -4.42
N PRO A 65 19.01 -13.96 -3.79
CA PRO A 65 18.37 -14.64 -2.66
C PRO A 65 18.05 -13.71 -1.48
N LEU A 66 18.94 -12.77 -1.16
CA LEU A 66 18.74 -11.82 -0.07
C LEU A 66 17.52 -10.92 -0.30
N ILE A 67 17.30 -10.46 -1.54
CA ILE A 67 16.11 -9.66 -1.89
C ILE A 67 14.83 -10.48 -1.71
N ASN A 68 14.86 -11.76 -2.09
CA ASN A 68 13.72 -12.65 -1.89
C ASN A 68 13.41 -12.87 -0.40
N ALA A 69 14.42 -12.96 0.45
CA ALA A 69 14.22 -13.07 1.90
C ALA A 69 13.52 -11.82 2.48
N PHE A 70 13.92 -10.62 2.07
CA PHE A 70 13.24 -9.39 2.48
C PHE A 70 11.79 -9.33 1.98
N LYS A 71 11.53 -9.70 0.73
CA LYS A 71 10.17 -9.78 0.18
C LYS A 71 9.31 -10.81 0.90
N ALA A 72 9.86 -11.97 1.25
CA ALA A 72 9.16 -12.99 2.00
C ALA A 72 8.82 -12.49 3.41
N ASN A 73 9.77 -11.85 4.09
CA ASN A 73 9.53 -11.24 5.40
C ASN A 73 8.43 -10.19 5.36
N ALA A 74 8.40 -9.34 4.33
CA ALA A 74 7.35 -8.34 4.16
C ALA A 74 5.95 -8.98 3.99
N LEU A 75 5.85 -10.07 3.22
CA LEU A 75 4.59 -10.81 3.06
C LEU A 75 4.15 -11.48 4.36
N ILE A 76 5.09 -12.06 5.13
CA ILE A 76 4.81 -12.64 6.44
C ILE A 76 4.31 -11.56 7.41
N GLN A 77 4.94 -10.40 7.43
CA GLN A 77 4.51 -9.27 8.29
C GLN A 77 3.10 -8.78 7.96
N ALA A 78 2.66 -8.92 6.70
CA ALA A 78 1.36 -8.50 6.22
C ALA A 78 0.31 -9.64 6.15
N GLN A 79 0.63 -10.85 6.60
CA GLN A 79 -0.12 -12.08 6.28
C GLN A 79 -1.61 -12.11 6.67
N ASN A 80 -2.06 -11.26 7.59
CA ASN A 80 -3.44 -11.27 8.12
C ASN A 80 -4.31 -10.12 7.59
N ILE A 81 -3.83 -9.35 6.61
CA ILE A 81 -4.64 -8.29 6.00
C ILE A 81 -5.56 -8.86 4.91
N SER A 82 -6.76 -8.30 4.78
CA SER A 82 -7.65 -8.60 3.66
C SER A 82 -7.13 -7.98 2.36
N ASP A 83 -7.62 -8.44 1.21
CA ASP A 83 -7.37 -7.81 -0.09
C ASP A 83 -7.89 -6.35 -0.13
N GLU A 84 -9.06 -6.10 0.48
CA GLU A 84 -9.62 -4.76 0.63
C GLU A 84 -8.72 -3.83 1.45
N ASP A 85 -8.25 -4.30 2.61
CA ASP A 85 -7.36 -3.52 3.48
C ASP A 85 -5.98 -3.34 2.88
N ALA A 86 -5.50 -4.30 2.09
CA ALA A 86 -4.27 -4.17 1.32
C ALA A 86 -4.38 -3.07 0.27
N MET A 87 -5.50 -2.98 -0.45
CA MET A 87 -5.76 -1.89 -1.41
C MET A 87 -5.78 -0.53 -0.71
N LYS A 88 -6.52 -0.41 0.41
CA LYS A 88 -6.57 0.82 1.21
C LYS A 88 -5.19 1.22 1.73
N GLY A 89 -4.48 0.27 2.34
CA GLY A 89 -3.13 0.49 2.86
C GLY A 89 -2.13 0.92 1.78
N TYR A 90 -2.24 0.38 0.57
CA TYR A 90 -1.43 0.82 -0.57
C TYR A 90 -1.73 2.28 -0.95
N ILE A 91 -3.01 2.62 -1.10
CA ILE A 91 -3.45 3.97 -1.45
C ILE A 91 -3.00 4.98 -0.39
N ASP A 92 -3.23 4.68 0.89
CA ASP A 92 -2.89 5.55 2.00
C ASP A 92 -1.37 5.78 2.07
N LEU A 93 -0.58 4.71 1.93
CA LEU A 93 0.87 4.80 1.97
C LEU A 93 1.42 5.65 0.81
N VAL A 94 0.89 5.51 -0.40
CA VAL A 94 1.27 6.36 -1.55
C VAL A 94 0.90 7.82 -1.30
N ASN A 95 -0.28 8.09 -0.74
CA ASN A 95 -0.72 9.46 -0.49
C ASN A 95 0.15 10.15 0.58
N ILE A 96 0.48 9.44 1.65
CA ILE A 96 1.29 9.95 2.77
C ILE A 96 2.75 10.18 2.34
N GLU A 97 3.37 9.18 1.72
CA GLU A 97 4.82 9.19 1.50
C GLU A 97 5.21 9.91 0.20
N LEU A 98 4.37 9.84 -0.85
CA LEU A 98 4.74 10.29 -2.19
C LEU A 98 3.97 11.53 -2.65
N LYS A 99 2.67 11.63 -2.34
CA LYS A 99 1.84 12.74 -2.81
C LYS A 99 1.79 13.93 -1.84
N LYS A 100 2.29 13.77 -0.60
CA LYS A 100 2.38 14.81 0.44
C LYS A 100 1.19 15.79 0.44
N THR A 101 -0.02 15.24 0.42
CA THR A 101 -1.27 16.01 0.57
C THR A 101 -1.50 16.48 1.99
#